data_AF-A0AA96X6C7-F1
#
_entry.id   AF-A0AA96X6C7-F1
#
_cell.length_a   1.000
_cell.length_b   1.000
_cell.length_c   1.000
_cell.angle_alpha   90.00
_cell.angle_beta   90.00
_cell.angle_gamma   90.00
#
_symmetry.space_group_name_H-M   'P 1'
#
loop_
_entity.id
_entity.type
_entity.pdbx_description
1 polymer ?
#
loop_
_entity_poly.entity_id
_entity_poly.type
_entity_poly.pdbx_seq_one_letter_code
_entity_poly.pdbx_strand_id
1 'polypeptide(L)'
;MRFIIAILLSLPTIAYCQQIGDECERHQIEGNLVCIDGVLKNPCDYATRHETSMCLKIKRGEAEKQLQEAYEAALSLIEDDNGKHKPKSSFVEAQIKWEEFREAMCNYEGNSQHLRFGQGIGMNCIISMANFRTDALKKHAIYLKSLQCGSPECHKFHNW
;
A
#
# COMPACT_ATOMS: atom_id res chain seq x y z
N MET A 1 -56.29 4.35 -15.94
CA MET A 1 -55.42 4.86 -14.86
C MET A 1 -54.04 5.09 -15.44
N ARG A 2 -53.57 6.34 -15.47
CA ARG A 2 -52.24 6.72 -15.98
C ARG A 2 -51.26 6.69 -14.80
N PHE A 3 -50.29 5.77 -14.82
CA PHE A 3 -49.20 5.76 -13.84
C PHE A 3 -48.10 6.71 -14.31
N ILE A 4 -47.89 7.80 -13.58
CA ILE A 4 -46.74 8.67 -13.73
C ILE A 4 -45.58 8.00 -12.97
N ILE A 5 -44.57 7.55 -13.70
CA ILE A 5 -43.32 7.04 -13.13
C ILE A 5 -42.49 8.26 -12.72
N ALA A 6 -42.38 8.53 -11.42
CA ALA A 6 -41.43 9.48 -10.88
C ALA A 6 -40.04 8.84 -10.85
N ILE A 7 -39.17 9.25 -11.77
CA ILE A 7 -37.75 8.89 -11.76
C ILE A 7 -37.08 9.74 -10.68
N LEU A 8 -36.76 9.12 -9.54
CA LEU A 8 -35.89 9.70 -8.52
C LEU A 8 -34.48 9.78 -9.09
N LEU A 9 -34.06 10.98 -9.48
CA LEU A 9 -32.68 11.32 -9.79
C LEU A 9 -31.86 11.20 -8.49
N SER A 10 -31.15 10.09 -8.33
CA SER A 10 -30.11 9.98 -7.31
C SER A 10 -28.96 10.91 -7.70
N LEU A 11 -28.85 12.05 -7.00
CA LEU A 11 -27.67 12.90 -7.04
C LEU A 11 -26.47 12.07 -6.60
N PRO A 12 -25.35 12.06 -7.35
CA PRO A 12 -24.11 11.50 -6.84
C PRO A 12 -23.70 12.33 -5.63
N THR A 13 -23.67 11.73 -4.45
CA THR A 13 -23.00 12.31 -3.29
C THR A 13 -21.56 12.55 -3.68
N ILE A 14 -21.20 13.80 -3.95
CA ILE A 14 -19.83 14.22 -4.16
C ILE A 14 -19.12 13.91 -2.84
N ALA A 15 -18.33 12.83 -2.82
CA ALA A 15 -17.38 12.62 -1.75
C ALA A 15 -16.42 13.81 -1.80
N TYR A 16 -16.62 14.77 -0.90
CA TYR A 16 -15.68 15.85 -0.70
C TYR A 16 -14.38 15.22 -0.19
N CYS A 17 -13.36 15.17 -1.03
CA CYS A 17 -12.00 14.91 -0.55
C CYS A 17 -11.58 16.11 0.28
N GLN A 18 -11.57 15.97 1.61
CA GLN A 18 -11.06 17.02 2.48
C GLN A 18 -9.56 17.25 2.24
N GLN A 19 -9.12 18.50 2.37
CA GLN A 19 -7.76 18.97 2.12
C GLN A 19 -7.10 19.46 3.42
N ILE A 20 -5.77 19.65 3.37
CA ILE A 20 -5.03 20.25 4.48
C ILE A 20 -5.59 21.64 4.78
N GLY A 21 -5.90 21.89 6.05
CA GLY A 21 -6.46 23.16 6.50
C GLY A 21 -7.99 23.19 6.58
N ASP A 22 -8.69 22.15 6.12
CA ASP A 22 -10.13 22.02 6.31
C ASP A 22 -10.48 21.84 7.79
N GLU A 23 -11.61 22.41 8.21
CA GLU A 23 -12.15 22.21 9.56
C GLU A 23 -12.60 20.76 9.75
N CYS A 24 -12.33 20.20 10.92
CA CYS A 24 -12.62 18.81 11.23
C CYS A 24 -12.99 18.60 12.69
N GLU A 25 -13.69 17.50 12.98
CA GLU A 25 -13.95 17.09 14.36
C GLU A 25 -12.70 16.45 14.96
N ARG A 26 -12.41 16.75 16.24
CA ARG A 26 -11.23 16.21 16.94
C ARG A 26 -11.20 14.68 16.86
N HIS A 27 -10.07 14.13 16.42
CA HIS A 27 -9.81 12.70 16.15
C HIS A 27 -10.41 12.13 14.86
N GLN A 28 -10.93 12.95 13.95
CA GLN A 28 -11.29 12.51 12.60
C GLN A 28 -10.02 12.21 11.79
N ILE A 29 -10.01 11.05 11.13
CA ILE A 29 -8.95 10.60 10.22
C ILE A 29 -9.55 10.56 8.82
N GLU A 30 -8.99 11.34 7.90
CA GLU A 30 -9.46 11.45 6.51
C GLU A 30 -8.31 11.16 5.55
N GLY A 31 -8.30 9.94 4.98
CA GLY A 31 -7.18 9.48 4.16
C GLY A 31 -5.86 9.50 4.94
N ASN A 32 -4.95 10.38 4.52
CA ASN A 32 -3.62 10.57 5.11
C ASN A 32 -3.55 11.78 6.07
N LEU A 33 -4.68 12.42 6.36
CA LEU A 33 -4.76 13.60 7.22
C LEU A 33 -5.42 13.25 8.56
N VAL A 34 -5.01 13.96 9.60
CA VAL A 34 -5.57 13.85 10.94
C VAL A 34 -5.96 15.23 11.44
N CYS A 35 -7.09 15.29 12.13
CA CYS A 35 -7.54 16.52 12.77
C CYS A 35 -6.68 16.89 13.99
N ILE A 36 -5.92 17.99 13.90
CA ILE A 36 -5.08 18.54 14.97
C ILE A 36 -5.45 20.00 15.18
N ASP A 37 -5.89 20.34 16.40
CA ASP A 37 -6.41 21.68 16.75
C ASP A 37 -7.62 22.14 15.90
N GLY A 38 -8.47 21.18 15.51
CA GLY A 38 -9.70 21.47 14.74
C GLY A 38 -9.49 21.65 13.24
N VAL A 39 -8.27 21.39 12.74
CA VAL A 39 -7.95 21.45 11.30
C VAL A 39 -7.20 20.20 10.84
N LEU A 40 -7.47 19.78 9.60
CA LEU A 40 -6.79 18.65 8.99
C LEU A 40 -5.33 18.98 8.69
N LYS A 41 -4.43 18.14 9.21
CA LYS A 41 -2.98 18.30 9.11
C LYS A 41 -2.34 16.96 8.79
N ASN A 42 -1.15 17.01 8.19
CA ASN A 42 -0.32 15.83 8.01
C ASN A 42 0.33 15.48 9.36
N PRO A 43 0.04 14.31 9.97
CA PRO A 43 0.61 13.94 11.26
C PRO A 43 2.13 13.70 11.20
N CYS A 44 2.73 13.56 10.01
CA CYS A 44 4.17 13.42 9.85
C CYS A 44 4.96 14.72 10.01
N ASP A 45 4.30 15.88 10.00
CA ASP A 45 4.95 17.19 10.12
C ASP A 45 5.14 17.62 11.59
N TYR A 46 4.66 16.82 12.55
CA TYR A 46 4.61 17.16 13.97
C TYR A 46 5.44 16.19 14.82
N ALA A 47 6.16 16.72 15.81
CA ALA A 47 7.14 15.98 16.62
C ALA A 47 6.57 15.31 17.88
N THR A 48 5.26 15.32 18.06
CA THR A 48 4.60 14.72 19.23
C THR A 48 4.52 13.19 19.08
N ARG A 49 4.51 12.46 20.21
CA ARG A 49 4.50 10.98 20.22
C ARG A 49 3.24 10.40 19.57
N HIS A 50 2.10 11.07 19.73
CA HIS A 50 0.83 10.62 19.17
C HIS A 50 0.82 10.75 17.64
N GLU A 51 1.24 11.91 17.14
CA GLU A 51 1.37 12.27 15.74
C GLU A 51 2.41 11.38 15.05
N THR A 52 3.55 11.14 15.70
CA THR A 52 4.55 10.17 15.21
C THR A 52 3.94 8.77 15.04
N SER A 53 3.14 8.31 16.02
CA SER A 53 2.46 7.01 15.90
C SER A 53 1.43 7.00 14.78
N MET A 54 0.71 8.10 14.53
CA MET A 54 -0.26 8.21 13.44
C MET A 54 0.43 8.26 12.08
N CYS A 55 1.51 9.03 11.96
CA CYS A 55 2.36 9.06 10.77
C CYS A 55 2.86 7.67 10.39
N LEU A 56 3.36 6.88 11.36
CA LEU A 56 3.81 5.50 11.10
C LEU A 56 2.68 4.59 10.62
N LYS A 57 1.47 4.73 11.17
CA LYS A 57 0.30 3.96 10.71
C LYS A 57 -0.06 4.30 9.27
N ILE A 58 -0.05 5.58 8.90
CA ILE A 58 -0.32 6.05 7.54
C ILE A 58 0.74 5.54 6.58
N LYS A 59 2.03 5.75 6.89
CA LYS A 59 3.15 5.27 6.07
C LYS A 59 3.14 3.74 5.87
N ARG A 60 2.74 2.99 6.91
CA ARG A 60 2.53 1.54 6.78
C ARG A 60 1.41 1.23 5.80
N GLY A 61 0.26 1.89 5.92
CA GLY A 61 -0.86 1.72 4.99
C GLY A 61 -0.47 2.02 3.54
N GLU A 62 0.27 3.10 3.32
CA GLU A 62 0.79 3.46 1.99
C GLU A 62 1.77 2.40 1.45
N ALA A 63 2.71 1.94 2.28
CA ALA A 63 3.69 0.94 1.87
C ALA A 63 3.03 -0.42 1.51
N GLU A 64 2.05 -0.87 2.31
CA GLU A 64 1.29 -2.10 2.00
C GLU A 64 0.46 -1.94 0.71
N LYS A 65 -0.16 -0.78 0.50
CA LYS A 65 -0.89 -0.49 -0.74
C LYS A 65 0.03 -0.56 -1.96
N GLN A 66 1.19 0.09 -1.90
CA GLN A 66 2.17 0.05 -3.00
C GLN A 66 2.70 -1.36 -3.25
N LEU A 67 2.90 -2.15 -2.18
CA LEU A 67 3.30 -3.55 -2.27
C LEU A 67 2.24 -4.38 -3.00
N GLN A 68 0.96 -4.22 -2.63
CA GLN A 68 -0.15 -4.93 -3.28
C GLN A 68 -0.26 -4.55 -4.76
N GLU A 69 -0.19 -3.27 -5.10
CA GLU A 69 -0.23 -2.79 -6.49
C GLU A 69 0.93 -3.38 -7.32
N ALA A 70 2.14 -3.42 -6.75
CA ALA A 70 3.31 -4.02 -7.42
C ALA A 70 3.18 -5.53 -7.56
N TYR A 71 2.61 -6.21 -6.57
CA TYR A 71 2.34 -7.65 -6.61
C TYR A 71 1.33 -7.99 -7.71
N GLU A 72 0.20 -7.30 -7.77
CA GLU A 72 -0.82 -7.51 -8.79
C GLU A 72 -0.29 -7.24 -10.20
N ALA A 73 0.49 -6.16 -10.37
CA ALA A 73 1.16 -5.86 -11.63
C ALA A 73 2.11 -6.99 -12.06
N ALA A 74 2.96 -7.47 -11.16
CA ALA A 74 3.86 -8.59 -11.45
C ALA A 74 3.10 -9.89 -11.76
N LEU A 75 2.09 -10.23 -10.94
CA LEU A 75 1.27 -11.44 -11.09
C LEU A 75 0.56 -11.47 -12.44
N SER A 76 0.09 -10.31 -12.93
CA SER A 76 -0.60 -10.19 -14.23
C SER A 76 0.29 -10.53 -15.42
N LEU A 77 1.62 -10.43 -15.27
CA LEU A 77 2.60 -10.72 -16.31
C LEU A 77 3.10 -12.16 -16.29
N ILE A 78 2.79 -12.91 -15.22
CA ILE A 78 3.19 -14.31 -15.08
C ILE A 78 2.18 -15.17 -15.83
N GLU A 79 2.70 -16.09 -16.63
CA GLU A 79 1.88 -17.04 -17.38
C GLU A 79 1.03 -17.91 -16.46
N ASP A 80 -0.13 -18.34 -16.94
CA ASP A 80 -0.99 -19.26 -16.19
C ASP A 80 -0.34 -20.64 -16.06
N ASP A 81 -0.68 -21.33 -14.96
CA ASP A 81 -0.23 -22.69 -14.73
C ASP A 81 -0.72 -23.64 -15.83
N ASN A 82 0.15 -24.52 -16.31
CA ASN A 82 -0.17 -25.56 -17.28
C ASN A 82 0.37 -26.93 -16.85
N GLY A 83 -0.52 -27.79 -16.34
CA GLY A 83 -0.17 -29.16 -15.98
C GLY A 83 1.00 -29.25 -14.98
N LYS A 84 2.19 -29.59 -15.49
CA LYS A 84 3.43 -29.74 -14.69
C LYS A 84 4.17 -28.42 -14.45
N HIS A 85 3.98 -27.40 -15.28
CA HIS A 85 4.59 -26.09 -15.08
C HIS A 85 3.61 -25.19 -14.32
N LYS A 86 4.01 -24.69 -13.14
CA LYS A 86 3.12 -23.91 -12.24
C LYS A 86 3.74 -22.59 -11.77
N PRO A 87 4.14 -21.70 -12.70
CA PRO A 87 4.87 -20.48 -12.36
C PRO A 87 4.01 -19.48 -11.57
N LYS A 88 2.71 -19.36 -11.88
CA LYS A 88 1.80 -18.46 -11.17
C LYS A 88 1.57 -18.93 -9.75
N SER A 89 1.25 -20.21 -9.54
CA SER A 89 1.11 -20.76 -8.19
C SER A 89 2.41 -20.64 -7.39
N SER A 90 3.56 -20.91 -8.01
CA SER A 90 4.87 -20.80 -7.33
C SER A 90 5.17 -19.36 -6.92
N PHE A 91 4.80 -18.37 -7.75
CA PHE A 91 4.97 -16.96 -7.42
C PHE A 91 4.06 -16.52 -6.27
N VAL A 92 2.80 -16.96 -6.27
CA VAL A 92 1.85 -16.72 -5.17
C VAL A 92 2.39 -17.31 -3.87
N GLU A 93 2.85 -18.56 -3.90
CA GLU A 93 3.44 -19.23 -2.72
C GLU A 93 4.69 -18.50 -2.21
N ALA A 94 5.56 -18.06 -3.11
CA ALA A 94 6.75 -17.29 -2.75
C ALA A 94 6.38 -15.96 -2.06
N GLN A 95 5.30 -15.29 -2.49
CA GLN A 95 4.82 -14.08 -1.85
C GLN A 95 4.27 -14.36 -0.44
N ILE A 96 3.45 -15.41 -0.28
CA ILE A 96 2.92 -15.83 1.03
C ILE A 96 4.06 -16.13 2.01
N LYS A 97 5.09 -16.87 1.57
CA LYS A 97 6.24 -17.19 2.42
C LYS A 97 7.07 -15.97 2.79
N TRP A 98 7.17 -15.00 1.88
CA TRP A 98 7.81 -13.73 2.19
C TRP A 98 7.04 -12.91 3.23
N GLU A 99 5.70 -12.88 3.17
CA GLU A 99 4.85 -12.22 4.17
C GLU A 99 4.99 -12.88 5.55
N GLU A 100 4.95 -14.21 5.61
CA GLU A 100 5.22 -14.96 6.85
C GLU A 100 6.59 -14.61 7.46
N PHE A 101 7.63 -14.53 6.62
CA PHE A 101 8.97 -14.13 7.04
C PHE A 101 9.02 -12.68 7.54
N ARG A 102 8.37 -11.74 6.84
CA ARG A 102 8.28 -10.32 7.25
C ARG A 102 7.66 -10.20 8.63
N GLU A 103 6.52 -10.85 8.86
CA GLU A 103 5.83 -10.80 10.16
C GLU A 103 6.71 -11.37 11.28
N ALA A 104 7.38 -12.50 11.05
CA ALA A 104 8.29 -13.09 12.03
C ALA A 104 9.48 -12.16 12.36
N MET A 105 10.10 -11.58 11.34
CA MET A 105 11.24 -10.66 11.51
C MET A 105 10.85 -9.36 12.21
N CYS A 106 9.76 -8.72 11.80
CA CYS A 106 9.33 -7.47 12.41
C CYS A 106 8.81 -7.65 13.83
N ASN A 107 8.22 -8.81 14.14
CA ASN A 107 7.94 -9.18 15.53
C ASN A 107 9.23 -9.40 16.34
N TYR A 108 10.24 -10.05 15.77
CA TYR A 108 11.55 -10.19 16.41
C TYR A 108 12.21 -8.83 16.66
N GLU A 109 12.25 -7.92 15.69
CA GLU A 109 12.81 -6.57 15.86
C GLU A 109 12.03 -5.73 16.88
N GLY A 110 10.69 -5.83 16.87
CA GLY A 110 9.83 -5.16 17.84
C GLY A 110 9.99 -5.68 19.27
N ASN A 111 10.27 -6.98 19.44
CA ASN A 111 10.37 -7.64 20.76
C ASN A 111 11.81 -7.75 21.29
N SER A 112 12.83 -7.73 20.42
CA SER A 112 14.25 -7.84 20.81
C SER A 112 14.78 -6.58 21.49
N GLN A 113 14.05 -5.46 21.39
CA GLN A 113 14.41 -4.21 22.03
C GLN A 113 13.69 -4.09 23.39
N HIS A 114 14.41 -4.33 24.49
CA HIS A 114 13.97 -4.08 25.89
C HIS A 114 13.64 -2.61 26.21
N LEU A 115 13.47 -1.75 25.21
CA LEU A 115 13.22 -0.31 25.36
C LEU A 115 11.74 0.00 25.08
N ARG A 116 11.19 0.97 25.82
CA ARG A 116 9.79 1.46 25.78
C ARG A 116 9.30 1.98 24.39
N PHE A 117 10.06 1.75 23.33
CA PHE A 117 9.84 2.19 21.94
C PHE A 117 9.53 1.04 20.96
N GLY A 118 9.43 -0.22 21.41
CA GLY A 118 9.29 -1.41 20.55
C GLY A 118 8.19 -1.36 19.48
N GLN A 119 7.05 -0.68 19.75
CA GLN A 119 5.97 -0.54 18.75
C GLN A 119 6.35 0.31 17.54
N GLY A 120 7.19 1.34 17.70
CA GLY A 120 7.64 2.18 16.58
C GLY A 120 8.65 1.46 15.70
N ILE A 121 9.49 0.61 16.30
CA ILE A 121 10.52 -0.17 15.60
C ILE A 121 9.86 -1.26 14.74
N GLY A 122 8.91 -2.02 15.29
CA GLY A 122 8.17 -3.03 14.53
C GLY A 122 7.41 -2.43 13.33
N MET A 123 6.80 -1.26 13.49
CA MET A 123 6.14 -0.56 12.37
C MET A 123 7.13 -0.10 11.29
N ASN A 124 8.29 0.42 11.68
CA ASN A 124 9.34 0.78 10.73
C ASN A 124 9.89 -0.43 9.96
N CYS A 125 10.06 -1.57 10.63
CA CYS A 125 10.45 -2.81 9.96
C CYS A 125 9.46 -3.19 8.86
N ILE A 126 8.14 -3.18 9.16
CA ILE A 126 7.11 -3.50 8.18
C ILE A 126 7.18 -2.54 6.98
N ILE A 127 7.27 -1.23 7.23
CA ILE A 127 7.39 -0.21 6.17
C ILE A 127 8.62 -0.47 5.30
N SER A 128 9.79 -0.67 5.90
CA SER A 128 11.04 -0.90 5.18
C SER A 128 11.02 -2.18 4.35
N MET A 129 10.50 -3.27 4.92
CA MET A 129 10.39 -4.55 4.21
C MET A 129 9.38 -4.48 3.06
N ALA A 130 8.22 -3.84 3.28
CA ALA A 130 7.24 -3.61 2.23
C ALA A 130 7.84 -2.81 1.06
N ASN A 131 8.51 -1.69 1.34
CA ASN A 131 9.17 -0.88 0.31
C ASN A 131 10.24 -1.68 -0.47
N PHE A 132 11.08 -2.44 0.23
CA PHE A 132 12.11 -3.29 -0.40
C PHE A 132 11.49 -4.33 -1.35
N ARG A 133 10.40 -4.97 -0.92
CA ARG A 133 9.69 -5.97 -1.74
C ARG A 133 8.96 -5.33 -2.91
N THR A 134 8.35 -4.17 -2.73
CA THR A 134 7.76 -3.35 -3.81
C THR A 134 8.78 -3.09 -4.91
N ASP A 135 9.99 -2.65 -4.56
CA ASP A 135 11.06 -2.39 -5.54
C ASP A 135 11.49 -3.68 -6.27
N ALA A 136 11.59 -4.80 -5.54
CA ALA A 136 11.92 -6.09 -6.13
C ALA A 136 10.83 -6.55 -7.13
N LEU A 137 9.55 -6.40 -6.78
CA LEU A 137 8.42 -6.75 -7.63
C LEU A 137 8.34 -5.87 -8.87
N LYS A 138 8.54 -4.55 -8.73
CA LYS A 138 8.61 -3.62 -9.87
C LYS A 138 9.72 -4.00 -10.85
N LYS A 139 10.92 -4.30 -10.34
CA LYS A 139 12.04 -4.77 -11.19
C LYS A 139 11.73 -6.09 -11.88
N HIS A 140 11.09 -7.03 -11.16
CA HIS A 140 10.69 -8.30 -11.75
C HIS A 140 9.61 -8.12 -12.83
N ALA A 141 8.63 -7.26 -12.61
CA ALA A 141 7.60 -6.93 -13.61
C ALA A 141 8.22 -6.32 -14.88
N ILE A 142 9.21 -5.41 -14.76
CA ILE A 142 9.95 -4.86 -15.90
C ILE A 142 10.65 -5.99 -16.68
N TYR A 143 11.29 -6.93 -15.98
CA TYR A 143 11.94 -8.08 -16.59
C TYR A 143 10.93 -9.00 -17.31
N LEU A 144 9.81 -9.34 -16.69
CA LEU A 144 8.78 -10.16 -17.33
C LEU A 144 8.21 -9.49 -18.58
N LYS A 145 7.97 -8.17 -18.52
CA LYS A 145 7.52 -7.39 -19.67
C LYS A 145 8.53 -7.39 -20.81
N SER A 146 9.84 -7.31 -20.51
CA SER A 146 10.88 -7.36 -21.55
C SER A 146 10.97 -8.73 -22.21
N LEU A 147 10.68 -9.83 -21.50
CA LEU A 147 10.60 -11.16 -22.11
C LEU A 147 9.40 -11.31 -23.06
N GLN A 148 8.27 -10.67 -22.76
CA GLN A 148 7.08 -10.69 -23.62
C GLN A 148 7.27 -9.82 -24.88
N CYS A 149 8.04 -8.74 -24.78
CA CYS A 149 8.39 -7.88 -25.90
C CYS A 149 9.59 -8.46 -26.65
N GLY A 150 9.36 -9.40 -27.57
CA GLY A 150 10.40 -10.06 -28.39
C GLY A 150 11.15 -9.17 -29.40
N SER A 151 11.40 -7.88 -29.12
CA SER A 151 12.11 -6.94 -30.00
C SER A 151 13.06 -5.99 -29.22
N PRO A 152 14.26 -5.67 -29.76
CA PRO A 152 15.25 -4.78 -29.14
C PRO A 152 14.79 -3.32 -28.87
N GLU A 153 13.64 -2.90 -29.39
CA GLU A 153 13.18 -1.49 -29.26
C GLU A 153 12.55 -1.15 -27.90
N CYS A 154 12.29 -2.14 -27.03
CA CYS A 154 11.67 -1.93 -25.72
C CYS A 154 12.62 -1.40 -24.62
N HIS A 155 13.92 -1.27 -24.88
CA HIS A 155 14.90 -0.71 -23.94
C HIS A 155 14.74 0.80 -23.66
N LYS A 156 13.73 1.48 -24.24
CA LYS A 156 13.45 2.90 -24.00
C LYS A 156 12.57 3.17 -22.76
N PHE A 157 12.04 2.15 -22.09
CA PHE A 157 11.21 2.31 -20.89
C PHE A 157 12.01 2.15 -19.59
N HIS A 158 13.07 2.92 -19.44
CA HIS A 158 13.75 3.13 -18.16
C HIS A 158 13.52 4.58 -17.75
N ASN A 159 12.38 4.86 -17.12
CA ASN A 159 12.11 6.06 -16.29
C ASN A 159 10.73 5.90 -15.64
N TRP A 160 10.70 5.19 -14.51
CA TRP A 160 9.62 5.19 -13.53
C TRP A 160 10.23 5.37 -12.15
#